data_AF-A0A4W5RBS4-F1
#
_entry.id   AF-A0A4W5RBS4-F1
#
_cell.length_a   1.000
_cell.length_b   1.000
_cell.length_c   1.000
_cell.angle_alpha   90.00
_cell.angle_beta   90.00
_cell.angle_gamma   90.00
#
_symmetry.space_group_name_H-M   'P 1'
#
loop_
_entity.id
_entity.type
_entity.pdbx_description
1 polymer ?
#
loop_
_entity_poly.entity_id
_entity_poly.type
_entity_poly.pdbx_seq_one_letter_code
_entity_poly.pdbx_strand_id
1 'polypeptide(L)'
;MDSAKERLKTWTSLPDATPQNEELTCTYLIQLLEFSVELETRSAEKASALRAGTLLLQLKEADAPGLRRQLALLEQTWTEVTSALPIAQERLHQFLLERWPPCQVLSGLEVWVKETEARLEEQGEATSKACHDADQLRHIIQYYQGCQAGNASGKLTLDFLCQSGPQSVAALYNSGSCSEERTLFAERMGALNLSWLLLEGKLGSQVRQAEELFRICAEREKRLRRVLSWAVGQRERLREWQRPVSQTQVVKALQEWEVWSVLTSQNKGHGYYTACTECRWGLH
;
A
#
# COMPACT_ATOMS: atom_id res chain seq x y z
N MET A 1 -2.12 -15.81 -9.40
CA MET A 1 -3.08 -16.44 -8.46
C MET A 1 -2.80 -17.92 -8.26
N ASP A 2 -2.55 -18.72 -9.30
CA ASP A 2 -2.23 -20.16 -9.11
C ASP A 2 -0.94 -20.37 -8.29
N SER A 3 0.11 -19.57 -8.54
CA SER A 3 1.32 -19.56 -7.70
C SER A 3 1.04 -19.23 -6.22
N ALA A 4 0.10 -18.32 -5.92
CA ALA A 4 -0.30 -17.99 -4.56
C ALA A 4 -1.02 -19.17 -3.89
N LYS A 5 -1.90 -19.87 -4.63
CA LYS A 5 -2.55 -21.09 -4.16
C LYS A 5 -1.55 -22.21 -3.87
N GLU A 6 -0.56 -22.40 -4.74
CA GLU A 6 0.49 -23.40 -4.52
C GLU A 6 1.35 -23.07 -3.29
N ARG A 7 1.75 -21.80 -3.10
CA ARG A 7 2.46 -21.38 -1.88
C ARG A 7 1.65 -21.65 -0.60
N LEU A 8 0.37 -21.27 -0.59
CA LEU A 8 -0.52 -21.54 0.54
C LEU A 8 -0.75 -23.04 0.76
N LYS A 9 -0.84 -23.83 -0.31
CA LYS A 9 -0.88 -25.30 -0.20
C LYS A 9 0.40 -25.83 0.42
N THR A 10 1.58 -25.36 0.00
CA THR A 10 2.84 -25.82 0.59
C THR A 10 2.93 -25.51 2.08
N TRP A 11 2.51 -24.31 2.53
CA TRP A 11 2.53 -23.97 3.96
C TRP A 11 1.47 -24.69 4.77
N THR A 12 0.31 -24.96 4.15
CA THR A 12 -0.70 -25.77 4.82
C THR A 12 -0.26 -27.22 4.89
N SER A 13 0.16 -27.84 3.79
CA SER A 13 0.63 -29.22 3.74
C SER A 13 2.12 -29.37 4.06
N LEU A 14 2.68 -28.50 4.90
CA LEU A 14 4.11 -28.53 5.24
C LEU A 14 4.45 -29.98 5.61
N PRO A 15 5.46 -30.61 4.97
CA PRO A 15 5.84 -31.99 5.29
C PRO A 15 6.12 -32.11 6.79
N ASP A 16 6.14 -33.33 7.32
CA ASP A 16 6.71 -33.64 8.63
C ASP A 16 8.17 -33.12 8.68
N ALA A 17 8.35 -31.82 8.90
CA ALA A 17 9.64 -31.17 8.97
C ALA A 17 10.23 -31.63 10.30
N THR A 18 11.15 -32.57 10.23
CA THR A 18 11.99 -32.93 11.36
C THR A 18 12.60 -31.64 11.95
N PRO A 19 12.73 -31.55 13.28
CA PRO A 19 13.17 -30.33 14.00
C PRO A 19 14.63 -29.88 13.71
N GLN A 20 15.23 -30.32 12.61
CA GLN A 20 16.67 -30.23 12.33
C GLN A 20 17.06 -29.16 11.31
N ASN A 21 16.12 -28.41 10.72
CA ASN A 21 16.46 -27.43 9.67
C ASN A 21 16.03 -26.01 10.05
N GLU A 22 16.85 -25.35 10.87
CA GLU A 22 16.62 -23.98 11.37
C GLU A 22 16.41 -22.96 10.25
N GLU A 23 17.15 -23.13 9.15
CA GLU A 23 17.09 -22.26 7.96
C GLU A 23 15.72 -22.33 7.27
N LEU A 24 15.07 -23.50 7.27
CA LEU A 24 13.75 -23.66 6.67
C LEU A 24 12.67 -22.96 7.49
N THR A 25 12.73 -23.04 8.82
CA THR A 25 11.78 -22.38 9.74
C THR A 25 11.75 -20.86 9.53
N CYS A 26 12.92 -20.21 9.56
CA CYS A 26 13.04 -18.77 9.32
C CYS A 26 12.55 -18.40 7.92
N THR A 27 12.91 -19.21 6.91
CA THR A 27 12.50 -18.99 5.52
C THR A 27 10.98 -19.05 5.37
N TYR A 28 10.30 -20.05 5.94
CA TYR A 28 8.84 -20.17 5.83
C TYR A 28 8.10 -19.03 6.53
N LEU A 29 8.56 -18.63 7.72
CA LEU A 29 8.01 -17.49 8.43
C LEU A 29 8.11 -16.22 7.57
N ILE A 30 9.31 -15.89 7.11
CA ILE A 30 9.55 -14.68 6.30
C ILE A 30 8.69 -14.73 5.03
N GLN A 31 8.64 -15.87 4.32
CA GLN A 31 7.83 -16.02 3.12
C GLN A 31 6.33 -15.82 3.35
N LEU A 32 5.80 -16.21 4.52
CA LEU A 32 4.40 -15.99 4.89
C LEU A 32 4.13 -14.51 5.20
N LEU A 33 5.05 -13.83 5.86
CA LEU A 33 4.96 -12.39 6.11
C LEU A 33 5.05 -11.58 4.81
N GLU A 34 6.00 -11.91 3.94
CA GLU A 34 6.12 -11.34 2.59
C GLU A 34 4.87 -11.59 1.76
N PHE A 35 4.27 -12.78 1.86
CA PHE A 35 3.02 -13.08 1.18
C PHE A 35 1.86 -12.23 1.69
N SER A 36 1.83 -11.94 2.99
CA SER A 36 0.82 -11.04 3.57
C SER A 36 0.99 -9.62 3.00
N VAL A 37 2.24 -9.15 2.81
CA VAL A 37 2.54 -7.89 2.11
C VAL A 37 2.06 -7.95 0.66
N GLU A 38 2.44 -8.99 -0.08
CA GLU A 38 2.08 -9.15 -1.49
C GLU A 38 0.55 -9.17 -1.67
N LEU A 39 -0.16 -9.96 -0.86
CA LEU A 39 -1.60 -10.09 -0.95
C LEU A 39 -2.30 -8.75 -0.71
N GLU A 40 -1.87 -7.97 0.28
CA GLU A 40 -2.46 -6.67 0.54
C GLU A 40 -2.12 -5.65 -0.57
N THR A 41 -0.88 -5.62 -1.09
CA THR A 41 -0.54 -4.72 -2.22
C THR A 41 -1.39 -4.99 -3.47
N ARG A 42 -1.72 -6.27 -3.73
CA ARG A 42 -2.56 -6.69 -4.86
C ARG A 42 -4.06 -6.42 -4.63
N SER A 43 -4.49 -6.12 -3.40
CA SER A 43 -5.90 -5.88 -3.06
C SER A 43 -6.47 -4.69 -3.83
N ALA A 44 -5.67 -3.63 -3.96
CA ALA A 44 -6.03 -2.41 -4.68
C ALA A 44 -6.12 -2.64 -6.21
N GLU A 45 -5.21 -3.42 -6.79
CA GLU A 45 -5.26 -3.81 -8.21
C GLU A 45 -6.51 -4.62 -8.51
N LYS A 46 -6.80 -5.63 -7.65
CA LYS A 46 -8.01 -6.44 -7.74
C LYS A 46 -9.27 -5.58 -7.67
N ALA A 47 -9.35 -4.67 -6.71
CA ALA A 47 -10.48 -3.75 -6.58
C ALA A 47 -10.64 -2.84 -7.82
N SER A 48 -9.53 -2.36 -8.38
CA SER A 48 -9.53 -1.55 -9.60
C SER A 48 -10.04 -2.33 -10.82
N ALA A 49 -9.54 -3.56 -11.00
CA ALA A 49 -9.96 -4.45 -12.08
C ALA A 49 -11.46 -4.77 -12.00
N LEU A 50 -11.98 -5.06 -10.80
CA LEU A 50 -13.41 -5.29 -10.60
C LEU A 50 -14.26 -4.06 -10.91
N ARG A 51 -13.86 -2.87 -10.46
CA ARG A 51 -14.57 -1.63 -10.78
C ARG A 51 -14.61 -1.38 -12.29
N ALA A 52 -13.47 -1.50 -12.96
CA ALA A 52 -13.39 -1.32 -14.40
C ALA A 52 -14.24 -2.35 -15.15
N GLY A 53 -14.15 -3.63 -14.78
CA GLY A 53 -14.95 -4.70 -15.37
C GLY A 53 -16.45 -4.50 -15.17
N THR A 54 -16.86 -4.06 -13.97
CA THR A 54 -18.27 -3.76 -13.66
C THR A 54 -18.80 -2.59 -14.49
N LEU A 55 -18.00 -1.53 -14.64
CA LEU A 55 -18.36 -0.39 -15.49
C LEU A 55 -18.52 -0.81 -16.96
N LEU A 56 -17.61 -1.65 -17.47
CA LEU A 56 -17.70 -2.17 -18.83
C LEU A 56 -18.97 -3.01 -19.05
N LEU A 57 -19.40 -3.78 -18.03
CA LEU A 57 -20.66 -4.52 -18.09
C LEU A 57 -21.89 -3.61 -18.10
N GLN A 58 -21.83 -2.46 -17.43
CA GLN A 58 -22.90 -1.46 -17.42
C GLN A 58 -23.01 -0.69 -18.73
N LEU A 59 -21.88 -0.42 -19.38
CA LEU A 59 -21.81 0.34 -20.63
C LEU A 59 -22.10 -0.51 -21.88
N LYS A 60 -22.03 -1.83 -21.78
CA LYS A 60 -22.20 -2.70 -22.94
C LYS A 60 -23.68 -2.90 -23.30
N GLU A 61 -24.00 -2.65 -24.57
CA GLU A 61 -25.34 -2.91 -25.14
C GLU A 61 -25.63 -4.40 -25.35
N ALA A 62 -24.61 -5.22 -25.59
CA ALA A 62 -24.72 -6.67 -25.80
C ALA A 62 -24.20 -7.45 -24.60
N ASP A 63 -24.81 -8.60 -24.32
CA ASP A 63 -24.45 -9.42 -23.18
C ASP A 63 -22.98 -9.89 -23.23
N ALA A 64 -22.28 -9.83 -22.09
CA ALA A 64 -20.84 -10.17 -21.99
C ALA A 64 -20.59 -11.29 -20.96
N PRO A 65 -21.09 -12.53 -21.21
CA PRO A 65 -21.01 -13.62 -20.25
C PRO A 65 -19.57 -14.04 -19.94
N GLY A 66 -18.64 -13.90 -20.89
CA GLY A 66 -17.21 -14.17 -20.67
C GLY A 66 -16.59 -13.24 -19.61
N LEU A 67 -16.88 -11.94 -19.70
CA LEU A 67 -16.38 -10.95 -18.73
C LEU A 67 -16.98 -11.19 -17.34
N ARG A 68 -18.29 -11.48 -17.24
CA ARG A 68 -18.92 -11.84 -15.96
C ARG A 68 -18.26 -13.06 -15.33
N ARG A 69 -17.99 -14.10 -16.12
CA ARG A 69 -17.30 -15.31 -15.64
C ARG A 69 -15.89 -14.99 -15.14
N GLN A 70 -15.14 -14.15 -15.85
CA GLN A 70 -13.78 -13.77 -15.44
C GLN A 70 -13.78 -12.95 -14.14
N LEU A 71 -14.70 -12.00 -13.97
CA LEU A 71 -14.82 -11.21 -12.73
C LEU A 71 -15.22 -12.11 -11.54
N ALA A 72 -16.20 -13.00 -11.74
CA ALA A 72 -16.60 -13.96 -10.72
C ALA A 72 -15.46 -14.92 -10.33
N LEU A 73 -14.70 -15.42 -11.31
CA LEU A 73 -13.53 -16.28 -11.06
C LEU A 73 -12.44 -15.53 -10.27
N LEU A 74 -12.20 -14.26 -10.59
CA LEU A 74 -11.25 -13.42 -9.86
C LEU A 74 -11.69 -13.23 -8.40
N GLU A 75 -12.96 -12.92 -8.16
CA GLU A 75 -13.53 -12.77 -6.81
C GLU A 75 -13.46 -14.08 -6.00
N GLN A 76 -13.87 -15.19 -6.62
CA GLN A 76 -13.81 -16.50 -6.00
C GLN A 76 -12.37 -16.86 -5.62
N THR A 77 -11.44 -16.76 -6.57
CA THR A 77 -10.02 -17.10 -6.35
C THR A 77 -9.40 -16.19 -5.29
N TRP A 78 -9.74 -14.90 -5.29
CA TRP A 78 -9.29 -13.97 -4.24
C TRP A 78 -9.78 -14.38 -2.86
N THR A 79 -11.05 -14.78 -2.75
CA THR A 79 -11.66 -15.24 -1.50
C THR A 79 -11.02 -16.54 -1.01
N GLU A 80 -10.75 -17.48 -1.90
CA GLU A 80 -10.04 -18.73 -1.59
C GLU A 80 -8.63 -18.44 -1.03
N VAL A 81 -7.87 -17.55 -1.66
CA VAL A 81 -6.51 -17.19 -1.23
C VAL A 81 -6.52 -16.46 0.12
N THR A 82 -7.39 -15.47 0.28
CA THR A 82 -7.49 -14.66 1.52
C THR A 82 -8.00 -15.47 2.72
N SER A 83 -8.92 -16.43 2.51
CA SER A 83 -9.40 -17.31 3.57
C SER A 83 -8.40 -18.41 3.95
N ALA A 84 -7.52 -18.82 3.04
CA ALA A 84 -6.48 -19.81 3.31
C ALA A 84 -5.27 -19.23 4.07
N LEU A 85 -5.03 -17.92 4.00
CA LEU A 85 -3.93 -17.26 4.71
C LEU A 85 -3.98 -17.44 6.24
N PRO A 86 -5.09 -17.15 6.95
CA PRO A 86 -5.15 -17.38 8.40
C PRO A 86 -4.97 -18.85 8.77
N ILE A 87 -5.42 -19.79 7.92
CA ILE A 87 -5.23 -21.23 8.13
C ILE A 87 -3.74 -21.60 8.03
N ALA A 88 -3.02 -21.03 7.07
CA ALA A 88 -1.57 -21.23 6.94
C ALA A 88 -0.82 -20.65 8.16
N GLN A 89 -1.28 -19.50 8.67
CA GLN A 89 -0.70 -18.87 9.86
C GLN A 89 -0.98 -19.66 11.14
N GLU A 90 -2.18 -20.21 11.30
CA GLU A 90 -2.51 -21.08 12.43
C GLU A 90 -1.66 -22.37 12.40
N ARG A 91 -1.48 -22.97 11.23
CA ARG A 91 -0.59 -24.14 11.08
C ARG A 91 0.85 -23.82 11.42
N LEU A 92 1.34 -22.63 11.04
CA LEU A 92 2.66 -22.15 11.46
C LEU A 92 2.77 -22.07 13.00
N HIS A 93 1.74 -21.56 13.69
CA HIS A 93 1.71 -21.51 15.16
C HIS A 93 1.63 -22.90 15.80
N GLN A 94 0.92 -23.85 15.19
CA GLN A 94 0.91 -25.25 15.63
C GLN A 94 2.31 -25.88 15.52
N PHE A 95 3.01 -25.68 14.40
CA PHE A 95 4.38 -26.16 14.24
C PHE A 95 5.36 -25.56 15.28
N LEU A 96 5.12 -24.32 15.71
CA LEU A 96 5.87 -23.71 16.79
C LEU A 96 5.70 -24.44 18.12
N LEU A 97 4.48 -24.87 18.48
CA LEU A 97 4.24 -25.63 19.71
C LEU A 97 4.83 -27.03 19.66
N GLU A 98 4.69 -27.68 18.51
CA GLU A 98 4.96 -29.11 18.40
C GLU A 98 6.42 -29.42 18.06
N ARG A 99 7.11 -28.52 17.33
CA ARG A 99 8.33 -28.91 16.59
C ARG A 99 9.43 -27.85 16.51
N TRP A 100 9.11 -26.56 16.49
CA TRP A 100 10.12 -25.53 16.25
C TRP A 100 10.56 -24.82 17.55
N PRO A 101 11.88 -24.72 17.81
CA PRO A 101 12.37 -23.98 18.96
C PRO A 101 11.93 -22.50 18.92
N PRO A 102 11.37 -21.94 20.00
CA PRO A 102 10.94 -20.54 20.06
C PRO A 102 12.04 -19.55 19.66
N CYS A 103 13.30 -19.88 19.96
CA CYS A 103 14.48 -19.09 19.65
C CYS A 103 14.71 -18.90 18.14
N GLN A 104 14.36 -19.90 17.32
CA GLN A 104 14.54 -19.83 15.86
C GLN A 104 13.47 -18.95 15.23
N VAL A 105 12.22 -19.10 15.67
CA VAL A 105 11.13 -18.22 15.22
C VAL A 105 11.41 -16.77 15.61
N LEU A 106 11.95 -16.56 16.81
CA LEU A 106 12.40 -15.24 17.26
C LEU A 106 13.44 -14.62 16.32
N SER A 107 14.47 -15.39 15.94
CA SER A 107 15.47 -14.93 14.96
C SER A 107 14.86 -14.57 13.61
N GLY A 108 13.88 -15.34 13.12
CA GLY A 108 13.17 -15.02 11.87
C GLY A 108 12.39 -13.71 11.95
N LEU A 109 11.74 -13.43 13.10
CA LEU A 109 11.06 -12.16 13.33
C LEU A 109 12.05 -10.98 13.45
N GLU A 110 13.20 -11.18 14.08
CA GLU A 110 14.26 -10.17 14.15
C GLU A 110 14.79 -9.80 12.75
N VAL A 111 15.01 -10.80 11.90
CA VAL A 111 15.39 -10.59 10.48
C VAL A 111 14.31 -9.81 9.74
N TRP A 112 13.04 -10.22 9.87
CA TRP A 112 11.92 -9.53 9.25
C TRP A 112 11.84 -8.04 9.62
N VAL A 113 11.96 -7.72 10.92
CA VAL A 113 11.93 -6.33 11.40
C VAL A 113 13.08 -5.54 10.79
N LYS A 114 14.30 -6.06 10.85
CA LYS A 114 15.49 -5.37 10.33
C LYS A 114 15.40 -5.11 8.83
N GLU A 115 14.97 -6.10 8.05
CA GLU A 115 14.80 -5.97 6.60
C GLU A 115 13.67 -4.99 6.24
N THR A 116 12.56 -5.03 6.98
CA THR A 116 11.44 -4.12 6.78
C THR A 116 11.85 -2.68 7.13
N GLU A 117 12.58 -2.47 8.22
CA GLU A 117 13.12 -1.16 8.60
C GLU A 117 14.03 -0.58 7.53
N ALA A 118 14.95 -1.38 6.99
CA ALA A 118 15.86 -0.98 5.91
C ALA A 118 15.10 -0.60 4.64
N ARG A 119 14.12 -1.43 4.25
CA ARG A 119 13.23 -1.14 3.10
C ARG A 119 12.42 0.13 3.33
N LEU A 120 11.99 0.43 4.55
CA LEU A 120 11.24 1.65 4.86
C LEU A 120 12.10 2.91 4.81
N GLU A 121 13.38 2.84 5.17
CA GLU A 121 14.29 3.98 4.97
C GLU A 121 14.43 4.32 3.49
N GLU A 122 14.70 3.31 2.65
CA GLU A 122 14.84 3.49 1.20
C GLU A 122 13.54 4.06 0.57
N GLN A 123 12.39 3.53 0.97
CA GLN A 123 11.10 3.99 0.47
C GLN A 123 10.70 5.38 0.98
N GLY A 124 11.17 5.79 2.16
CA GLY A 124 10.98 7.15 2.68
C GLY A 124 11.63 8.21 1.78
N GLU A 125 12.83 7.93 1.26
CA GLU A 125 13.47 8.79 0.27
C GLU A 125 12.70 8.85 -1.05
N ALA A 126 12.21 7.70 -1.53
CA ALA A 126 11.40 7.60 -2.74
C ALA A 126 10.08 8.39 -2.60
N THR A 127 9.45 8.33 -1.43
CA THR A 127 8.22 9.08 -1.09
C THR A 127 8.42 10.59 -1.25
N SER A 128 9.55 11.10 -0.75
CA SER A 128 9.88 12.52 -0.87
C SER A 128 10.10 12.93 -2.34
N LYS A 129 10.75 12.08 -3.13
CA LYS A 129 10.99 12.30 -4.57
C LYS A 129 9.69 12.24 -5.40
N ALA A 130 8.72 11.42 -4.98
CA ALA A 130 7.44 11.23 -5.67
C ALA A 130 6.40 12.34 -5.40
N CYS A 131 6.74 13.42 -4.68
CA CYS A 131 5.81 14.49 -4.26
C CYS A 131 5.11 15.29 -5.38
N HIS A 132 5.28 14.90 -6.65
CA HIS A 132 4.64 15.52 -7.81
C HIS A 132 3.88 14.52 -8.69
N ASP A 133 3.90 13.24 -8.36
CA ASP A 133 3.30 12.17 -9.15
C ASP A 133 2.28 11.40 -8.29
N ALA A 134 1.00 11.64 -8.55
CA ALA A 134 -0.08 11.03 -7.77
C ALA A 134 -0.15 9.50 -7.96
N ASP A 135 0.26 8.97 -9.10
CA ASP A 135 0.23 7.53 -9.36
C ASP A 135 1.41 6.83 -8.66
N GLN A 136 2.60 7.44 -8.67
CA GLN A 136 3.72 6.94 -7.85
C GLN A 136 3.37 6.96 -6.36
N LEU A 137 2.80 8.06 -5.85
CA LEU A 137 2.38 8.15 -4.45
C LEU A 137 1.31 7.11 -4.10
N ARG A 138 0.39 6.82 -5.01
CA ARG A 138 -0.60 5.75 -4.82
C ARG A 138 0.06 4.38 -4.66
N HIS A 139 1.05 4.06 -5.50
CA HIS A 139 1.79 2.81 -5.39
C HIS A 139 2.61 2.72 -4.09
N ILE A 140 3.21 3.83 -3.65
CA ILE A 140 3.92 3.91 -2.38
C ILE A 140 2.98 3.68 -1.19
N ILE A 141 1.80 4.30 -1.19
CA ILE A 141 0.79 4.09 -0.14
C ILE A 141 0.35 2.61 -0.09
N GLN A 142 0.10 1.99 -1.25
CA GLN A 142 -0.23 0.57 -1.34
C GLN A 142 0.89 -0.31 -0.78
N TYR A 143 2.14 0.02 -1.09
CA TYR A 143 3.30 -0.68 -0.55
C TYR A 143 3.36 -0.60 0.98
N TYR A 144 3.16 0.59 1.56
CA TYR A 144 3.14 0.74 3.02
C TYR A 144 1.97 0.00 3.67
N GLN A 145 0.79 0.00 3.07
CA GLN A 145 -0.36 -0.82 3.51
C GLN A 145 -0.03 -2.32 3.44
N GLY A 146 0.68 -2.73 2.41
CA GLY A 146 1.28 -4.06 2.31
C GLY A 146 2.15 -4.39 3.52
N CYS A 147 3.15 -3.55 3.80
CA CYS A 147 4.00 -3.69 4.97
C CYS A 147 3.18 -3.74 6.28
N GLN A 148 2.07 -3.01 6.40
CA GLN A 148 1.21 -3.06 7.59
C GLN A 148 0.55 -4.44 7.74
N ALA A 149 0.09 -5.05 6.64
CA ALA A 149 -0.47 -6.40 6.68
C ALA A 149 0.58 -7.45 7.05
N GLY A 150 1.79 -7.37 6.47
CA GLY A 150 2.91 -8.22 6.86
C GLY A 150 3.28 -8.06 8.33
N ASN A 151 3.32 -6.82 8.83
CA ASN A 151 3.60 -6.53 10.22
C ASN A 151 2.49 -7.00 11.18
N ALA A 152 1.22 -6.90 10.79
CA ALA A 152 0.11 -7.45 11.56
C ALA A 152 0.20 -8.98 11.66
N SER A 153 0.54 -9.65 10.56
CA SER A 153 0.77 -11.09 10.54
C SER A 153 1.93 -11.50 11.45
N GLY A 154 3.06 -10.78 11.40
CA GLY A 154 4.21 -11.04 12.27
C GLY A 154 3.90 -10.77 13.75
N LYS A 155 3.08 -9.75 14.04
CA LYS A 155 2.65 -9.42 15.41
C LYS A 155 1.88 -10.57 16.05
N LEU A 156 1.00 -11.24 15.30
CA LEU A 156 0.27 -12.42 15.79
C LEU A 156 1.24 -13.56 16.17
N THR A 157 2.30 -13.78 15.40
CA THR A 157 3.36 -14.75 15.74
C THR A 157 4.16 -14.33 16.96
N LEU A 158 4.47 -13.04 17.09
CA LEU A 158 5.16 -12.49 18.26
C LEU A 158 4.31 -12.65 19.53
N ASP A 159 3.01 -12.35 19.45
CA ASP A 159 2.07 -12.52 20.57
C ASP A 159 1.94 -14.00 20.96
N PHE A 160 1.91 -14.88 19.97
CA PHE A 160 1.92 -16.31 20.20
C PHE A 160 3.20 -16.76 20.94
N LEU A 161 4.37 -16.26 20.53
CA LEU A 161 5.64 -16.51 21.20
C LEU A 161 5.69 -15.95 22.63
N CYS A 162 5.12 -14.77 22.86
CA CYS A 162 4.98 -14.20 24.20
C CYS A 162 4.19 -15.13 25.14
N GLN A 163 3.14 -15.77 24.61
CA GLN A 163 2.26 -16.64 25.40
C GLN A 163 2.84 -18.05 25.61
N SER A 164 3.37 -18.67 24.55
CA SER A 164 3.78 -20.09 24.56
C SER A 164 5.29 -20.29 24.73
N GLY A 165 6.10 -19.30 24.35
CA GLY A 165 7.56 -19.38 24.33
C GLY A 165 8.20 -19.72 25.69
N PRO A 166 7.84 -19.04 26.80
CA PRO A 166 8.45 -19.32 28.10
C PRO A 166 8.26 -20.77 28.58
N GLN A 167 7.10 -21.37 28.31
CA GLN A 167 6.80 -22.76 28.68
C GLN A 167 7.57 -23.74 27.81
N SER A 168 7.65 -23.47 26.51
CA SER A 168 8.42 -24.27 25.55
C SER A 168 9.93 -24.23 25.84
N VAL A 169 10.48 -23.05 26.12
CA VAL A 169 11.88 -22.88 26.55
C VAL A 169 12.14 -23.61 27.87
N ALA A 170 11.26 -23.46 28.87
CA ALA A 170 11.41 -24.16 30.15
C ALA A 170 11.40 -25.69 30.00
N ALA A 171 10.57 -26.24 29.11
CA ALA A 171 10.47 -27.67 28.85
C ALA A 171 11.69 -28.24 28.09
N LEU A 172 12.35 -27.44 27.25
CA LEU A 172 13.54 -27.85 26.50
C LEU A 172 14.79 -27.97 27.40
N TYR A 173 14.86 -27.18 28.47
CA TYR A 173 16.06 -27.06 29.31
C TYR A 173 15.89 -27.60 30.74
N ASN A 174 15.29 -28.78 30.90
CA ASN A 174 14.91 -29.45 32.16
C ASN A 174 16.01 -29.63 33.26
N SER A 175 17.23 -29.10 33.12
CA SER A 175 18.21 -29.03 34.20
C SER A 175 18.22 -27.64 34.85
N GLY A 176 18.34 -27.58 36.18
CA GLY A 176 18.48 -26.32 36.96
C GLY A 176 19.70 -25.44 36.61
N SER A 177 20.42 -25.73 35.51
CA SER A 177 21.59 -25.02 35.00
C SER A 177 21.27 -23.92 33.97
N CYS A 178 20.03 -23.80 33.49
CA CYS A 178 19.73 -22.99 32.30
C CYS A 178 18.98 -21.69 32.65
N SER A 179 19.48 -20.94 33.63
CA SER A 179 18.93 -19.61 33.95
C SER A 179 19.31 -18.56 32.90
N GLU A 180 20.50 -18.69 32.32
CA GLU A 180 21.07 -17.71 31.41
C GLU A 180 20.32 -17.68 30.07
N GLU A 181 20.00 -18.84 29.51
CA GLU A 181 19.29 -18.96 28.23
C GLU A 181 17.83 -18.49 28.33
N ARG A 182 17.20 -18.68 29.48
CA ARG A 182 15.87 -18.12 29.76
C ARG A 182 15.90 -16.60 29.86
N THR A 183 16.91 -16.05 30.52
CA THR A 183 17.13 -14.60 30.58
C THR A 183 17.40 -14.04 29.20
N LEU A 184 18.30 -14.66 28.42
CA LEU A 184 18.62 -14.24 27.06
C LEU A 184 17.38 -14.27 26.14
N PHE A 185 16.56 -15.30 26.23
CA PHE A 185 15.30 -15.36 25.47
C PHE A 185 14.35 -14.21 25.86
N ALA A 186 14.19 -13.95 27.17
CA ALA A 186 13.34 -12.86 27.66
C ALA A 186 13.87 -11.48 27.22
N GLU A 187 15.18 -11.26 27.25
CA GLU A 187 15.83 -10.04 26.78
C GLU A 187 15.61 -9.82 25.28
N ARG A 188 15.85 -10.86 24.47
CA ARG A 188 15.60 -10.80 23.01
C ARG A 188 14.14 -10.55 22.69
N MET A 189 13.21 -11.22 23.39
CA MET A 189 11.78 -10.97 23.25
C MET A 189 11.41 -9.52 23.61
N GLY A 190 12.00 -8.97 24.68
CA GLY A 190 11.79 -7.57 25.07
C GLY A 190 12.32 -6.58 24.03
N ALA A 191 13.53 -6.81 23.54
CA ALA A 191 14.16 -6.00 22.49
C ALA A 191 13.35 -6.04 21.20
N LEU A 192 12.93 -7.23 20.75
CA LEU A 192 12.12 -7.37 19.55
C LEU A 192 10.76 -6.68 19.70
N ASN A 193 10.09 -6.80 20.84
CA ASN A 193 8.83 -6.09 21.09
C ASN A 193 8.99 -4.57 20.95
N LEU A 194 10.09 -4.01 21.48
CA LEU A 194 10.38 -2.58 21.31
C LEU A 194 10.62 -2.22 19.85
N SER A 195 11.46 -2.98 19.14
CA SER A 195 11.70 -2.75 17.71
C SER A 195 10.42 -2.84 16.88
N TRP A 196 9.53 -3.79 17.21
CA TRP A 196 8.23 -3.93 16.55
C TRP A 196 7.35 -2.70 16.73
N LEU A 197 7.27 -2.16 17.95
CA LEU A 197 6.50 -0.94 18.25
C LEU A 197 7.07 0.29 17.51
N LEU A 198 8.41 0.41 17.45
CA LEU A 198 9.06 1.48 16.71
C LEU A 198 8.78 1.36 15.20
N LEU A 199 8.84 0.15 14.65
CA LEU A 199 8.50 -0.14 13.27
C LEU A 199 7.05 0.21 12.95
N GLU A 200 6.09 -0.15 13.80
CA GLU A 200 4.67 0.24 13.66
C GLU A 200 4.48 1.76 13.65
N GLY A 201 5.13 2.46 14.59
CA GLY A 201 5.10 3.92 14.66
C GLY A 201 5.67 4.58 13.40
N LYS A 202 6.83 4.10 12.93
CA LYS A 202 7.48 4.58 11.71
C LYS A 202 6.62 4.33 10.49
N LEU A 203 6.11 3.12 10.31
CA LEU A 203 5.24 2.76 9.20
C LEU A 203 3.96 3.60 9.18
N GLY A 204 3.34 3.81 10.34
CA GLY A 204 2.17 4.70 10.48
C GLY A 204 2.49 6.15 10.10
N SER A 205 3.68 6.64 10.45
CA SER A 205 4.09 8.00 10.05
C SER A 205 4.33 8.13 8.54
N GLN A 206 4.95 7.12 7.91
CA GLN A 206 5.21 7.08 6.47
C GLN A 206 3.92 7.03 5.65
N VAL A 207 2.93 6.22 6.07
CA VAL A 207 1.60 6.19 5.46
C VAL A 207 0.96 7.58 5.48
N ARG A 208 0.89 8.22 6.66
CA ARG A 208 0.28 9.56 6.80
C ARG A 208 1.00 10.60 5.95
N GLN A 209 2.33 10.56 5.88
CA GLN A 209 3.11 11.49 5.06
C GLN A 209 2.81 11.28 3.57
N ALA A 210 2.81 10.04 3.09
CA ALA A 210 2.51 9.73 1.70
C ALA A 210 1.07 10.11 1.32
N GLU A 211 0.09 9.88 2.20
CA GLU A 211 -1.31 10.28 2.02
C GLU A 211 -1.46 11.80 1.92
N GLU A 212 -0.74 12.56 2.75
CA GLU A 212 -0.77 14.01 2.71
C GLU A 212 -0.16 14.55 1.41
N LEU A 213 0.99 14.01 0.98
CA LEU A 213 1.59 14.34 -0.32
C LEU A 213 0.63 14.01 -1.47
N PHE A 214 -0.01 12.83 -1.42
CA PHE A 214 -1.00 12.43 -2.42
C PHE A 214 -2.18 13.40 -2.48
N ARG A 215 -2.69 13.83 -1.32
CA ARG A 215 -3.77 14.82 -1.22
C ARG A 215 -3.37 16.17 -1.85
N ILE A 216 -2.16 16.65 -1.54
CA ILE A 216 -1.61 17.89 -2.11
C ILE A 216 -1.48 17.77 -3.63
N CYS A 217 -0.91 16.66 -4.12
CA CYS A 217 -0.79 16.36 -5.55
C CYS A 217 -2.15 16.36 -6.25
N ALA A 218 -3.12 15.63 -5.71
CA ALA A 218 -4.45 15.51 -6.30
C ALA A 218 -5.17 16.87 -6.40
N GLU A 219 -5.05 17.73 -5.39
CA GLU A 219 -5.63 19.09 -5.43
C GLU A 219 -4.90 19.97 -6.44
N ARG A 220 -3.56 19.88 -6.53
CA ARG A 220 -2.78 20.58 -7.55
C ARG A 220 -3.21 20.16 -8.96
N GLU A 221 -3.32 18.86 -9.24
CA GLU A 221 -3.78 18.34 -10.52
C GLU A 221 -5.21 18.78 -10.85
N LYS A 222 -6.10 18.82 -9.85
CA LYS A 222 -7.47 19.33 -10.03
C LYS A 222 -7.47 20.81 -10.41
N ARG A 223 -6.63 21.63 -9.78
CA ARG A 223 -6.46 23.05 -10.14
C ARG A 223 -5.91 23.21 -11.56
N LEU A 224 -4.86 22.47 -11.90
CA LEU A 224 -4.26 22.48 -13.24
C LEU A 224 -5.27 22.08 -14.32
N ARG A 225 -6.07 21.03 -14.08
CA ARG A 225 -7.14 20.62 -15.01
C ARG A 225 -8.18 21.71 -15.24
N ARG A 226 -8.58 22.45 -14.19
CA ARG A 226 -9.51 23.59 -14.33
C ARG A 226 -8.91 24.71 -15.18
N VAL A 227 -7.66 25.09 -14.92
CA VAL A 227 -6.97 26.13 -15.69
C VAL A 227 -6.78 25.70 -17.14
N LEU A 228 -6.38 24.45 -17.38
CA LEU A 228 -6.22 23.91 -18.73
C LEU A 228 -7.55 23.89 -19.49
N SER A 229 -8.62 23.41 -18.87
CA SER A 229 -9.96 23.41 -19.46
C SER A 229 -10.44 24.82 -19.80
N TRP A 230 -10.22 25.78 -18.90
CA TRP A 230 -10.51 27.19 -19.15
C TRP A 230 -9.69 27.72 -20.34
N ALA A 231 -8.38 27.47 -20.36
CA ALA A 231 -7.49 27.96 -21.42
C ALA A 231 -7.85 27.38 -22.80
N VAL A 232 -8.19 26.09 -22.86
CA VAL A 232 -8.72 25.46 -24.07
C VAL A 232 -10.03 26.12 -24.50
N GLY A 233 -10.96 26.33 -23.57
CA GLY A 233 -12.22 27.02 -23.85
C GLY A 233 -12.02 28.45 -24.38
N GLN A 234 -11.09 29.21 -23.79
CA GLN A 234 -10.75 30.55 -24.30
C GLN A 234 -10.16 30.49 -25.71
N ARG A 235 -9.27 29.54 -25.98
CA ARG A 235 -8.66 29.38 -27.31
C ARG A 235 -9.71 29.08 -28.38
N GLU A 236 -10.67 28.20 -28.11
CA GLU A 236 -11.72 27.90 -29.09
C GLU A 236 -12.63 29.13 -29.32
N ARG A 237 -12.99 29.88 -28.27
CA ARG A 237 -13.75 31.14 -28.42
C ARG A 237 -13.00 32.19 -29.26
N LEU A 238 -11.70 32.36 -29.03
CA LEU A 238 -10.87 33.27 -29.84
C LEU A 238 -10.83 32.85 -31.31
N ARG A 239 -10.81 31.54 -31.61
CA ARG A 239 -10.88 31.03 -32.98
C ARG A 239 -12.21 31.36 -33.65
N GLU A 240 -13.32 31.26 -32.93
CA GLU A 240 -14.64 31.68 -33.42
C GLU A 240 -14.67 33.18 -33.73
N TRP A 241 -14.13 34.00 -32.84
CA TRP A 241 -14.07 35.46 -33.04
C TRP A 241 -13.17 35.87 -34.22
N GLN A 242 -12.14 35.09 -34.56
CA GLN A 242 -11.27 35.35 -35.71
C GLN A 242 -11.93 35.01 -37.06
N ARG A 243 -12.96 34.16 -37.09
CA ARG A 243 -13.65 33.75 -38.33
C ARG A 243 -15.18 33.84 -38.20
N PRO A 244 -15.73 35.04 -37.95
CA PRO A 244 -17.18 35.20 -37.85
C PRO A 244 -17.83 34.98 -39.23
N VAL A 245 -18.86 34.14 -39.26
CA VAL A 245 -19.55 33.72 -40.49
C VAL A 245 -20.83 34.56 -40.73
N SER A 246 -21.25 35.37 -39.76
CA SER A 246 -22.42 36.25 -39.86
C SER A 246 -22.29 37.53 -39.04
N GLN A 247 -23.07 38.56 -39.41
CA GLN A 247 -23.11 39.84 -38.69
C GLN A 247 -23.57 39.67 -37.24
N THR A 248 -24.49 38.74 -36.97
CA THR A 248 -24.94 38.39 -35.62
C THR A 248 -23.81 37.81 -34.77
N GLN A 249 -22.92 37.00 -35.37
CA GLN A 249 -21.72 36.49 -34.67
C GLN A 249 -20.70 37.59 -34.37
N VAL A 250 -20.54 38.58 -35.27
CA VAL A 250 -19.65 39.73 -35.03
C VAL A 250 -20.13 40.56 -33.82
N VAL A 251 -21.42 40.89 -33.76
CA VAL A 251 -21.99 41.67 -32.64
C VAL A 251 -21.86 40.91 -31.32
N LYS A 252 -22.16 39.60 -31.33
CA LYS A 252 -22.00 38.74 -30.16
C LYS A 252 -20.53 38.64 -29.71
N ALA A 253 -19.59 38.49 -30.64
CA ALA A 253 -18.16 38.43 -30.35
C ALA A 253 -17.65 39.73 -29.72
N LEU A 254 -18.08 40.89 -30.22
CA LEU A 254 -17.72 42.20 -29.67
C LEU A 254 -18.24 42.38 -28.24
N GLN A 255 -19.50 42.05 -27.99
CA GLN A 255 -20.09 42.12 -26.65
C GLN A 255 -19.38 41.21 -25.65
N GLU A 256 -19.06 39.97 -26.05
CA GLU A 256 -18.34 39.04 -25.20
C GLU A 256 -16.88 39.48 -24.94
N TRP A 257 -16.24 40.11 -25.92
CA TRP A 257 -14.89 40.67 -25.79
C TRP A 257 -14.86 41.87 -24.83
N GLU A 258 -15.86 42.77 -24.91
CA GLU A 258 -15.99 43.90 -23.99
C GLU A 258 -16.16 43.43 -22.55
N VAL A 259 -17.07 42.49 -22.29
CA VAL A 259 -17.25 41.89 -20.96
C VAL A 259 -15.96 41.25 -20.44
N TRP A 260 -15.21 40.56 -21.31
CA TRP A 260 -13.93 39.94 -20.95
C TRP A 260 -12.85 40.99 -20.61
N SER A 261 -12.77 42.08 -21.36
CA SER A 261 -11.84 43.18 -21.09
C SER A 261 -12.12 43.87 -19.74
N VAL A 262 -13.39 43.94 -19.34
CA VAL A 262 -13.82 44.48 -18.04
C VAL A 262 -13.48 43.51 -16.91
N LEU A 263 -13.73 42.22 -17.08
CA LEU A 263 -13.39 41.21 -16.07
C LEU A 263 -11.89 41.08 -15.84
N THR A 264 -11.08 41.17 -16.90
CA THR A 264 -9.62 41.13 -16.81
C THR A 264 -9.01 42.43 -16.27
N SER A 265 -9.69 43.57 -16.39
CA SER A 265 -9.26 44.84 -15.78
C SER A 265 -9.68 44.97 -14.31
N GLN A 266 -10.84 44.45 -13.91
CA GLN A 266 -11.26 44.39 -12.50
C GLN A 266 -10.45 43.36 -11.69
N ASN A 267 -10.05 42.23 -12.28
CA ASN A 267 -9.16 41.25 -11.64
C ASN A 267 -7.71 41.72 -11.45
N LYS A 268 -7.33 42.89 -12.00
CA LYS A 268 -6.05 43.54 -11.65
C LYS A 268 -6.09 44.21 -10.27
N GLY A 269 -7.27 44.42 -9.68
CA GLY A 269 -7.45 45.04 -8.36
C GLY A 269 -7.58 44.05 -7.20
N HIS A 270 -8.09 42.84 -7.43
CA HIS A 270 -8.24 41.82 -6.38
C HIS A 270 -7.94 40.40 -6.91
N GLY A 271 -6.77 39.88 -6.53
CA GLY A 271 -6.66 38.47 -6.11
C GLY A 271 -6.53 37.36 -7.15
N TYR A 272 -6.28 37.63 -8.43
CA TYR A 272 -5.92 36.56 -9.40
C TYR A 272 -4.42 36.50 -9.75
N TYR A 273 -3.58 37.20 -8.98
CA TYR A 273 -2.12 37.01 -8.95
C TYR A 273 -1.62 36.20 -7.74
N THR A 274 -2.51 35.72 -6.86
CA THR A 274 -2.14 34.83 -5.74
C THR A 274 -2.18 33.34 -6.10
N ALA A 275 -2.61 32.95 -7.31
CA ALA A 275 -2.61 31.55 -7.73
C ALA A 275 -1.28 31.07 -8.37
N CYS A 276 -0.28 31.95 -8.52
CA CYS A 276 1.02 31.59 -9.13
C CYS A 276 2.26 32.14 -8.39
N THR A 277 2.08 32.86 -7.27
CA THR A 277 3.19 33.50 -6.53
C THR A 277 3.64 32.76 -5.26
N GLU A 278 2.95 31.68 -4.87
CA GLU A 278 3.41 30.76 -3.81
C GLU A 278 4.22 29.55 -4.34
N CYS A 279 4.57 29.53 -5.63
CA CYS A 279 5.71 28.75 -6.10
C CYS A 279 6.99 29.58 -5.92
N ARG A 280 7.34 29.89 -4.66
CA ARG A 280 8.71 30.28 -4.33
C ARG A 280 9.53 29.00 -4.45
N TRP A 281 10.06 28.75 -5.64
CA TRP A 281 11.13 27.78 -5.87
C TRP A 281 12.29 28.16 -4.96
N GLY A 282 12.39 27.49 -3.81
CA GLY A 282 13.61 27.43 -3.03
C GLY A 282 14.62 26.60 -3.79
N LEU A 283 15.35 27.23 -4.71
CA LEU A 283 16.66 26.77 -5.13
C LEU A 283 17.64 27.18 -4.04
N HIS A 284 17.89 26.26 -3.11
CA HIS A 284 19.14 26.09 -2.39
C HIS A 284 19.26 24.63 -1.97
#